data_AF-A0A7S3W008-F1
#
_entry.id   AF-A0A7S3W008-F1
#
_cell.length_a   1.000
_cell.length_b   1.000
_cell.length_c   1.000
_cell.angle_alpha   90.00
_cell.angle_beta   90.00
_cell.angle_gamma   90.00
#
_symmetry.space_group_name_H-M   'P 1'
#
loop_
_entity.id
_entity.type
_entity.pdbx_description
1 polymer ?
#
loop_
_entity_poly.entity_id
_entity_poly.type
_entity_poly.pdbx_seq_one_letter_code
_entity_poly.pdbx_strand_id
1 'polypeptide(L)'
;WERLGVRLPAALARGLESAGLRHPSAIQRAAAPRIFAGESVAVHAETGSGKTLACLVPLLARCRPGVPRQVLVVVPSHQLALQTRDAADALRVDGVPTAELLRPARRARREAALEEQRAEVLIATGGQLAALLPTLESSAGARAALRANLRAVVIDEVDE
;
A
#
# COMPACT_ATOMS: atom_id res chain seq x y z
N TRP A 1 10.98 -1.37 15.55
CA TRP A 1 9.60 -0.99 15.19
C TRP A 1 8.70 -0.85 16.40
N GLU A 2 8.52 -1.87 17.24
CA GLU A 2 7.66 -1.77 18.44
C GLU A 2 8.08 -0.70 19.45
N ARG A 3 9.40 -0.48 19.63
CA ARG A 3 9.93 0.64 20.45
C ARG A 3 9.52 2.02 19.93
N LEU A 4 9.10 2.13 18.68
CA LEU A 4 8.57 3.36 18.09
C LEU A 4 7.05 3.48 18.29
N GLY A 5 6.40 2.58 19.03
CA GLY A 5 4.94 2.56 19.20
C GLY A 5 4.17 1.90 18.05
N VAL A 6 4.86 1.26 17.09
CA VAL A 6 4.21 0.51 16.00
C VAL A 6 4.00 -0.93 16.45
N ARG A 7 2.75 -1.32 16.75
CA ARG A 7 2.42 -2.70 17.14
C ARG A 7 2.47 -3.61 15.91
N LEU A 8 3.34 -4.63 15.94
CA LEU A 8 3.53 -5.53 14.80
C LEU A 8 2.73 -6.83 14.97
N PRO A 9 1.86 -7.20 14.02
CA PRO A 9 1.35 -8.57 13.93
C PRO A 9 2.50 -9.57 13.71
N ALA A 10 2.36 -10.79 14.22
CA ALA A 10 3.43 -11.80 14.18
C ALA A 10 3.97 -12.09 12.76
N ALA A 11 3.09 -12.14 11.75
CA ALA A 11 3.49 -12.35 10.36
C ALA A 11 4.36 -11.20 9.82
N LEU A 12 4.02 -9.96 10.16
CA LEU A 12 4.77 -8.77 9.77
C LEU A 12 6.12 -8.69 10.51
N ALA A 13 6.15 -9.03 11.80
CA ALA A 13 7.39 -9.10 12.56
C ALA A 13 8.38 -10.11 11.97
N ARG A 14 7.90 -11.30 11.58
CA ARG A 14 8.71 -12.32 10.90
C ARG A 14 9.20 -11.85 9.53
N GLY A 15 8.34 -11.24 8.72
CA GLY A 15 8.75 -10.72 7.40
C GLY A 15 9.83 -9.65 7.51
N LEU A 16 9.68 -8.71 8.46
CA LEU A 16 10.71 -7.71 8.77
C LEU A 16 12.05 -8.35 9.18
N GLU A 17 12.00 -9.41 10.00
CA GLU A 17 13.20 -10.12 10.42
C GLU A 17 13.88 -10.85 9.25
N SER A 18 13.13 -11.58 8.44
CA SER A 18 13.62 -12.30 7.26
C SER A 18 14.20 -11.35 6.21
N ALA A 19 13.63 -10.16 6.06
CA ALA A 19 14.13 -9.10 5.18
C ALA A 19 15.36 -8.35 5.76
N GLY A 20 15.81 -8.68 6.97
CA GLY A 20 16.93 -8.00 7.63
C GLY A 20 16.60 -6.59 8.14
N LEU A 21 15.33 -6.20 8.16
CA LEU A 21 14.84 -4.85 8.50
C LEU A 21 14.66 -4.65 10.01
N ARG A 22 15.73 -4.94 10.77
CA ARG A 22 15.73 -4.89 12.25
C ARG A 22 15.76 -3.47 12.80
N HIS A 23 16.49 -2.58 12.13
CA HIS A 23 16.72 -1.20 12.55
C HIS A 23 16.10 -0.24 11.54
N PRO A 24 15.02 0.47 11.88
CA PRO A 24 14.40 1.42 10.98
C PRO A 24 15.36 2.58 10.70
N SER A 25 15.40 3.10 9.47
CA SER A 25 16.16 4.29 9.09
C SER A 25 15.65 5.56 9.79
N ALA A 26 16.37 6.69 9.69
CA ALA A 26 15.95 7.94 10.33
C ALA A 26 14.55 8.39 9.87
N ILE A 27 14.28 8.33 8.56
CA ILE A 27 12.97 8.70 8.02
C ILE A 27 11.87 7.73 8.47
N GLN A 28 12.17 6.43 8.56
CA GLN A 28 11.22 5.42 9.06
C GLN A 28 10.90 5.65 10.54
N ARG A 29 11.88 6.00 11.36
CA ARG A 29 11.66 6.34 12.78
C ARG A 29 10.78 7.58 12.96
N ALA A 30 10.93 8.57 12.09
CA ALA A 30 10.14 9.81 12.14
C ALA A 30 8.69 9.60 11.64
N ALA A 31 8.50 8.88 10.55
CA ALA A 31 7.19 8.74 9.90
C ALA A 31 6.33 7.62 10.50
N ALA A 32 6.92 6.46 10.80
CA ALA A 32 6.16 5.26 11.15
C ALA A 32 5.19 5.40 12.34
N PRO A 33 5.57 5.97 13.51
CA PRO A 33 4.64 6.18 14.61
C PRO A 33 3.42 7.02 14.22
N ARG A 34 3.64 8.08 13.45
CA ARG A 34 2.60 9.04 13.04
C ARG A 34 1.61 8.40 12.06
N ILE A 35 2.12 7.67 11.08
CA ILE A 35 1.31 6.90 10.13
C ILE A 35 0.54 5.79 10.85
N PHE A 36 1.16 5.12 11.82
CA PHE A 36 0.49 4.11 12.64
C PHE A 36 -0.63 4.71 13.50
N ALA A 37 -0.45 5.92 14.03
CA ALA A 37 -1.49 6.66 14.74
C ALA A 37 -2.64 7.13 13.82
N GLY A 38 -2.44 7.11 12.50
CA GLY A 38 -3.42 7.52 11.50
C GLY A 38 -3.40 9.00 11.18
N GLU A 39 -2.29 9.67 11.45
CA GLU A 39 -2.06 11.03 10.98
C GLU A 39 -1.86 11.06 9.45
N SER A 40 -2.25 12.18 8.82
CA SER A 40 -1.81 12.53 7.48
C SER A 40 -0.36 13.00 7.54
N VAL A 41 0.54 12.32 6.81
CA VAL A 41 1.98 12.57 6.88
C VAL A 41 2.53 12.82 5.48
N ALA A 42 3.24 13.93 5.32
CA ALA A 42 4.13 14.15 4.18
C ALA A 42 5.54 13.68 4.55
N VAL A 43 6.10 12.78 3.74
CA VAL A 43 7.43 12.19 3.97
C VAL A 43 8.38 12.69 2.90
N HIS A 44 9.21 13.68 3.26
CA HIS A 44 10.24 14.21 2.38
C HIS A 44 11.63 13.72 2.82
N ALA A 45 12.33 13.02 1.92
CA ALA A 45 13.68 12.50 2.14
C ALA A 45 14.34 12.18 0.79
N GLU A 46 15.66 11.99 0.78
CA GLU A 46 16.40 11.60 -0.42
C GLU A 46 15.99 10.20 -0.93
N THR A 47 16.15 9.94 -2.22
CA THR A 47 15.95 8.63 -2.83
C THR A 47 16.83 7.58 -2.14
N GLY A 48 16.30 6.37 -1.93
CA GLY A 48 17.02 5.31 -1.20
C GLY A 48 16.97 5.43 0.33
N SER A 49 16.38 6.48 0.90
CA SER A 49 16.23 6.63 2.37
C SER A 49 15.29 5.62 3.04
N GLY A 50 14.58 4.82 2.24
CA GLY A 50 13.60 3.83 2.71
C GLY A 50 12.22 4.41 2.98
N LYS A 51 11.81 5.44 2.22
CA LYS A 51 10.47 6.08 2.27
C LYS A 51 9.34 5.07 2.07
N THR A 52 9.46 4.17 1.10
CA THR A 52 8.48 3.13 0.82
C THR A 52 8.18 2.29 2.06
N LEU A 53 9.21 1.78 2.75
CA LEU A 53 9.04 1.02 3.99
C LEU A 53 8.57 1.89 5.17
N ALA A 54 8.91 3.18 5.18
CA ALA A 54 8.41 4.13 6.17
C ALA A 54 6.88 4.23 6.14
N CYS A 55 6.28 4.11 4.94
CA CYS A 55 4.84 4.08 4.75
C CYS A 55 4.25 2.66 4.89
N LEU A 56 4.83 1.66 4.23
CA LEU A 56 4.23 0.32 4.16
C LEU A 56 4.17 -0.38 5.52
N VAL A 57 5.23 -0.36 6.32
CA VAL A 57 5.29 -1.10 7.59
C VAL A 57 4.18 -0.69 8.57
N PRO A 58 4.01 0.60 8.93
CA PRO A 58 2.92 1.00 9.83
C PRO A 58 1.53 0.80 9.23
N LEU A 59 1.36 0.86 7.90
CA LEU A 59 0.07 0.61 7.25
C LEU A 59 -0.30 -0.87 7.27
N LEU A 60 0.63 -1.76 6.92
CA LEU A 60 0.44 -3.21 7.00
C LEU A 60 0.20 -3.68 8.44
N ALA A 61 0.82 -3.03 9.42
CA ALA A 61 0.56 -3.28 10.83
C ALA A 61 -0.90 -3.00 11.24
N ARG A 62 -1.62 -2.15 10.50
CA ARG A 62 -3.03 -1.82 10.70
C ARG A 62 -3.98 -2.62 9.81
N CYS A 63 -3.47 -3.23 8.74
CA CYS A 63 -4.27 -4.06 7.84
C CYS A 63 -4.80 -5.30 8.57
N ARG A 64 -6.10 -5.55 8.39
CA ARG A 64 -6.73 -6.79 8.81
C ARG A 64 -6.38 -7.91 7.81
N PRO A 65 -5.77 -9.01 8.26
CA PRO A 65 -5.43 -10.13 7.38
C PRO A 65 -6.61 -10.59 6.52
N GLY A 66 -6.38 -10.73 5.22
CA GLY A 66 -7.37 -11.27 4.27
C GLY A 66 -8.51 -10.32 3.88
N VAL A 67 -8.49 -9.07 4.36
CA VAL A 67 -9.44 -8.03 3.93
C VAL A 67 -8.83 -7.24 2.76
N PRO A 68 -9.44 -7.27 1.57
CA PRO A 68 -8.83 -6.68 0.37
C PRO A 68 -8.91 -5.15 0.36
N ARG A 69 -7.99 -4.50 -0.36
CA ARG A 69 -8.02 -3.07 -0.73
C ARG A 69 -8.07 -2.11 0.47
N GLN A 70 -7.31 -2.40 1.53
CA GLN A 70 -7.22 -1.55 2.71
C GLN A 70 -6.28 -0.35 2.52
N VAL A 71 -5.28 -0.50 1.66
CA VAL A 71 -4.32 0.56 1.32
C VAL A 71 -4.28 0.71 -0.19
N LEU A 72 -4.39 1.95 -0.68
CA LEU A 72 -4.11 2.29 -2.08
C LEU A 72 -2.75 2.97 -2.15
N VAL A 73 -1.82 2.42 -2.92
CA VAL A 73 -0.53 3.06 -3.20
C VAL A 73 -0.52 3.53 -4.65
N VAL A 74 -0.27 4.82 -4.85
CA VAL A 74 -0.14 5.45 -6.15
C VAL A 74 1.34 5.69 -6.40
N VAL A 75 1.85 5.18 -7.52
CA VAL A 75 3.26 5.32 -7.92
C VAL A 75 3.36 5.90 -9.34
N PRO A 76 4.47 6.54 -9.73
CA PRO A 76 4.54 7.21 -11.04
C PRO A 76 4.79 6.24 -12.18
N SER A 77 5.36 5.06 -11.93
CA SER A 77 5.72 4.09 -12.98
C SER A 77 5.33 2.65 -12.65
N HIS A 78 5.16 1.83 -13.70
CA HIS A 78 4.90 0.39 -13.54
C HIS A 78 6.09 -0.34 -12.89
N GLN A 79 7.33 0.10 -13.16
CA GLN A 79 8.52 -0.47 -12.53
C GLN A 79 8.49 -0.25 -11.01
N LEU A 80 8.15 0.96 -10.56
CA LEU A 80 8.01 1.27 -9.13
C LEU A 80 6.83 0.52 -8.51
N ALA A 81 5.77 0.25 -9.28
CA ALA A 81 4.65 -0.55 -8.82
C ALA A 81 5.08 -1.99 -8.49
N LEU A 82 5.89 -2.59 -9.36
CA LEU A 82 6.46 -3.92 -9.12
C LEU A 82 7.40 -3.93 -7.90
N GLN A 83 8.29 -2.94 -7.79
CA GLN A 83 9.19 -2.83 -6.64
C GLN A 83 8.44 -2.65 -5.32
N THR A 84 7.38 -1.85 -5.32
CA THR A 84 6.53 -1.62 -4.15
C THR A 84 5.76 -2.88 -3.77
N ARG A 85 5.26 -3.63 -4.76
CA ARG A 85 4.63 -4.93 -4.52
C ARG A 85 5.61 -5.90 -3.87
N ASP A 86 6.79 -6.05 -4.46
CA ASP A 86 7.80 -6.99 -3.97
C ASP A 86 8.26 -6.62 -2.55
N ALA A 87 8.40 -5.32 -2.26
CA ALA A 87 8.68 -4.84 -0.91
C ALA A 87 7.54 -5.17 0.07
N ALA A 88 6.27 -5.01 -0.34
CA ALA A 88 5.12 -5.35 0.51
C ALA A 88 5.01 -6.86 0.76
N ASP A 89 5.18 -7.68 -0.27
CA ASP A 89 5.13 -9.14 -0.16
C ASP A 89 6.30 -9.69 0.68
N ALA A 90 7.48 -9.09 0.62
CA ALA A 90 8.61 -9.46 1.49
C ALA A 90 8.34 -9.21 2.98
N LEU A 91 7.41 -8.31 3.32
CA LEU A 91 7.08 -7.95 4.70
C LEU A 91 6.10 -8.92 5.37
N ARG A 92 5.42 -9.80 4.62
CA ARG A 92 4.49 -10.78 5.18
C ARG A 92 4.66 -12.15 4.55
N VAL A 93 4.92 -13.13 5.39
CA VAL A 93 5.08 -14.54 4.98
C VAL A 93 3.96 -15.36 5.63
N ASP A 94 2.75 -15.24 5.08
CA ASP A 94 1.55 -15.94 5.56
C ASP A 94 0.68 -16.55 4.43
N GLY A 95 1.20 -16.59 3.20
CA GLY A 95 0.56 -17.27 2.07
C GLY A 95 -0.60 -16.51 1.43
N VAL A 96 -0.87 -15.28 1.88
CA VAL A 96 -1.85 -14.36 1.29
C VAL A 96 -1.11 -13.29 0.46
N PRO A 97 -1.57 -12.96 -0.76
CA PRO A 97 -1.02 -11.83 -1.50
C PRO A 97 -1.16 -10.54 -0.68
N THR A 98 -0.02 -9.93 -0.30
CA THR A 98 -0.05 -8.71 0.52
C THR A 98 -0.33 -7.51 -0.37
N ALA A 99 0.29 -7.48 -1.54
CA ALA A 99 0.09 -6.44 -2.53
C ALA A 99 -0.22 -6.99 -3.92
N GLU A 100 -1.00 -6.24 -4.70
CA GLU A 100 -1.16 -6.49 -6.12
C GLU A 100 -1.33 -5.19 -6.91
N LEU A 101 -1.03 -5.26 -8.20
CA LEU A 101 -1.20 -4.13 -9.11
C LEU A 101 -2.64 -4.11 -9.64
N LEU A 102 -3.22 -2.91 -9.76
CA LEU A 102 -4.51 -2.71 -10.38
C LEU A 102 -4.49 -3.28 -11.81
N ARG A 103 -5.35 -4.29 -12.04
CA ARG A 103 -5.37 -5.02 -13.31
C ARG A 103 -5.87 -4.10 -14.43
N PRO A 104 -5.13 -3.98 -15.55
CA PRO A 104 -5.64 -3.31 -16.74
C PRO A 104 -6.90 -4.02 -17.23
N ALA A 105 -7.95 -3.25 -17.52
CA ALA A 105 -9.19 -3.79 -18.04
C ALA A 105 -9.84 -2.83 -19.05
N ARG A 106 -10.50 -3.42 -20.05
CA ARG A 106 -11.40 -2.67 -20.94
C ARG A 106 -12.51 -2.02 -20.12
N ARG A 107 -13.03 -0.87 -20.58
CA ARG A 107 -14.03 -0.06 -19.85
C ARG A 107 -15.15 -0.88 -19.22
N ALA A 108 -15.75 -1.81 -19.98
CA ALA A 108 -16.86 -2.65 -19.53
C ALA A 108 -16.51 -3.65 -18.40
N ARG A 109 -15.22 -3.92 -18.15
CA ARG A 109 -14.73 -4.89 -17.15
C ARG A 109 -13.96 -4.23 -16.01
N ARG A 110 -13.81 -2.91 -15.99
CA ARG A 110 -13.01 -2.20 -14.96
C ARG A 110 -13.55 -2.38 -13.55
N GLU A 111 -14.86 -2.36 -13.37
CA GLU A 111 -15.50 -2.60 -12.08
C GLU A 111 -15.23 -4.03 -11.60
N ALA A 112 -15.53 -5.03 -12.43
CA ALA A 112 -15.21 -6.42 -12.11
C ALA A 112 -13.72 -6.63 -11.80
N ALA A 113 -12.82 -6.03 -12.58
CA ALA A 113 -11.38 -6.12 -12.34
C ALA A 113 -10.95 -5.49 -11.00
N LEU A 114 -11.66 -4.47 -10.52
CA LEU A 114 -11.45 -3.86 -9.21
C LEU A 114 -12.00 -4.74 -8.07
N GLU A 115 -13.17 -5.36 -8.28
CA GLU A 115 -13.81 -6.27 -7.33
C GLU A 115 -13.01 -7.58 -7.16
N GLU A 116 -12.43 -8.07 -8.25
CA GLU A 116 -11.59 -9.27 -8.30
C GLU A 116 -10.25 -9.11 -7.55
N GLN A 117 -9.85 -7.88 -7.20
CA GLN A 117 -8.66 -7.61 -6.37
C GLN A 117 -8.85 -8.22 -4.97
N ARG A 118 -7.88 -9.00 -4.51
CA ARG A 118 -7.89 -9.70 -3.23
C ARG A 118 -6.78 -9.27 -2.28
N ALA A 119 -5.76 -8.56 -2.75
CA ALA A 119 -4.66 -8.13 -1.90
C ALA A 119 -5.09 -7.00 -0.96
N GLU A 120 -4.41 -6.91 0.18
CA GLU A 120 -4.66 -5.87 1.18
C GLU A 120 -4.18 -4.50 0.70
N VAL A 121 -3.09 -4.48 -0.06
CA VAL A 121 -2.50 -3.31 -0.69
C VAL A 121 -2.77 -3.36 -2.19
N LEU A 122 -3.57 -2.40 -2.68
CA LEU A 122 -3.75 -2.17 -4.11
C LEU A 122 -2.74 -1.13 -4.57
N ILE A 123 -1.95 -1.45 -5.58
CA ILE A 123 -0.95 -0.56 -6.15
C ILE A 123 -1.40 -0.15 -7.55
N ALA A 124 -1.36 1.14 -7.87
CA ALA A 124 -1.74 1.63 -9.18
C ALA A 124 -0.80 2.75 -9.63
N THR A 125 -0.60 2.86 -10.94
CA THR A 125 -0.01 4.08 -11.49
C THR A 125 -1.04 5.19 -11.61
N GLY A 126 -0.58 6.45 -11.68
CA GLY A 126 -1.47 7.59 -11.97
C GLY A 126 -2.30 7.38 -13.24
N GLY A 127 -1.71 6.82 -14.30
CA GLY A 127 -2.43 6.50 -15.55
C GLY A 127 -3.48 5.40 -15.38
N GLN A 128 -3.23 4.37 -14.57
CA GLN A 128 -4.23 3.33 -14.28
C GLN A 128 -5.41 3.89 -13.49
N LEU A 129 -5.14 4.76 -12.50
CA LEU A 129 -6.20 5.44 -11.76
C LEU A 129 -6.99 6.39 -12.65
N ALA A 130 -6.33 7.18 -13.49
CA ALA A 130 -7.00 8.07 -14.45
C ALA A 130 -7.91 7.29 -15.40
N ALA A 131 -7.48 6.11 -15.85
CA ALA A 131 -8.32 5.22 -16.66
C ALA A 131 -9.52 4.65 -15.87
N LEU A 132 -9.39 4.46 -14.55
CA LEU A 132 -10.46 3.96 -13.69
C LEU A 132 -11.45 5.07 -13.28
N LEU A 133 -11.04 6.34 -13.24
CA LEU A 133 -11.86 7.47 -12.80
C LEU A 133 -13.25 7.54 -13.45
N PRO A 134 -13.42 7.46 -14.79
CA PRO A 134 -14.75 7.52 -15.40
C PRO A 134 -15.68 6.40 -14.93
N THR A 135 -15.12 5.23 -14.60
CA THR A 135 -15.89 4.11 -14.03
C THR A 135 -16.30 4.40 -12.59
N LEU A 136 -15.42 5.01 -11.78
CA LEU A 136 -15.76 5.44 -10.42
C LEU A 136 -16.79 6.59 -10.41
N GLU A 137 -16.80 7.46 -11.42
CA GLU A 137 -17.79 8.53 -11.53
C GLU A 137 -19.17 8.01 -11.92
N SER A 138 -19.22 7.03 -12.81
CA SER A 138 -20.48 6.50 -13.38
C SER A 138 -21.06 5.29 -12.65
N SER A 139 -20.26 4.52 -11.90
CA SER A 139 -20.72 3.32 -11.19
C SER A 139 -20.65 3.48 -9.67
N ALA A 140 -21.80 3.34 -9.01
CA ALA A 140 -21.87 3.28 -7.55
C ALA A 140 -21.21 1.99 -6.99
N GLY A 141 -21.31 0.87 -7.71
CA GLY A 141 -20.70 -0.39 -7.32
C GLY A 141 -19.18 -0.30 -7.32
N ALA A 142 -18.58 0.29 -8.37
CA ALA A 142 -17.14 0.52 -8.43
C ALA A 142 -16.63 1.41 -7.28
N ARG A 143 -17.37 2.46 -6.92
CA ARG A 143 -17.04 3.30 -5.76
C ARG A 143 -17.13 2.53 -4.46
N ALA A 144 -18.19 1.73 -4.28
CA ALA A 144 -18.37 0.90 -3.12
C ALA A 144 -17.25 -0.14 -3.00
N ALA A 145 -16.89 -0.81 -4.09
CA ALA A 145 -15.82 -1.79 -4.14
C ALA A 145 -14.46 -1.21 -3.73
N LEU A 146 -14.12 0.00 -4.20
CA LEU A 146 -12.90 0.69 -3.79
C LEU A 146 -12.96 1.12 -2.32
N ARG A 147 -14.05 1.75 -1.89
CA ARG A 147 -14.17 2.37 -0.55
C ARG A 147 -14.48 1.40 0.57
N ALA A 148 -15.00 0.21 0.28
CA ALA A 148 -15.50 -0.74 1.27
C ALA A 148 -14.52 -0.98 2.43
N ASN A 149 -13.23 -1.08 2.10
CA ASN A 149 -12.19 -1.40 3.07
C ASN A 149 -11.05 -0.37 3.11
N LEU A 150 -11.04 0.62 2.21
CA LEU A 150 -9.93 1.56 2.07
C LEU A 150 -9.78 2.41 3.33
N ARG A 151 -8.59 2.38 3.93
CA ARG A 151 -8.25 3.10 5.17
C ARG A 151 -7.14 4.11 4.99
N ALA A 152 -6.30 3.93 3.98
CA ALA A 152 -5.18 4.81 3.71
C ALA A 152 -4.90 4.90 2.21
N VAL A 153 -4.40 6.06 1.80
CA VAL A 153 -3.85 6.30 0.47
C VAL A 153 -2.42 6.78 0.65
N VAL A 154 -1.50 6.18 -0.10
CA VAL A 154 -0.11 6.61 -0.23
C VAL A 154 0.05 7.12 -1.64
N ILE A 155 0.63 8.30 -1.79
CA ILE A 155 1.02 8.84 -3.08
C ILE A 155 2.54 8.97 -3.02
N ASP A 156 3.23 8.15 -3.80
CA ASP A 156 4.69 8.16 -3.91
C ASP A 156 5.09 9.10 -5.04
N GLU A 157 6.23 9.79 -4.88
CA GLU A 157 6.76 10.79 -5.83
C GLU A 157 5.74 11.90 -6.17
N VAL A 158 5.26 12.64 -5.16
CA VAL A 158 4.34 13.79 -5.32
C VAL A 158 5.05 15.04 -5.87
N ASP A 159 6.36 14.94 -6.08
CA ASP A 159 7.26 16.04 -6.37
C ASP A 159 7.44 16.28 -7.89
N GLU A 160 6.87 15.39 -8.73
CA GLU A 160 6.76 15.50 -10.20
C GLU A 160 5.34 15.90 -10.66
#